data_AF-A0A535AIB5-F1
#
_entry.id   AF-A0A535AIB5-F1
#
_cell.length_a   1.000
_cell.length_b   1.000
_cell.length_c   1.000
_cell.angle_alpha   90.00
_cell.angle_beta   90.00
_cell.angle_gamma   90.00
#
_symmetry.space_group_name_H-M   'P 1'
#
loop_
_entity.id
_entity.type
_entity.pdbx_description
1 polymer ?
#
loop_
_entity_poly.entity_id
_entity_poly.type
_entity_poly.pdbx_seq_one_letter_code
_entity_poly.pdbx_strand_id
1 'polypeptide(L)'
;MSAALVVGGLLVGPHLRGASPVVALGPARFIDETRSSGVDHVYDGDFTFAVGGGVAAFDCAGDGRQSLYLAGGRNPAALYRNDSPVGGGLHFTRLASSVTDVTGALGTYPIDLDGDAITDLVVLRANGNLLLRGLGGCRFERANERFGFDGGSAVSAAFSATWEGGSLPTLTFGNYVDATSNDPHHLCFDNVLVRPGPTARYSAPIALRPSWCALSMLFSDWSRSGHRDLRISNDAHYYLATEGEEQLWRVRPGEEPRPYTPDEGWVRVQVQG
;
A
#
# COMPACT_ATOMS: atom_id res chain seq x y z
N MET A 1 -14.96 -61.47 62.16
CA MET A 1 -16.18 -60.70 62.48
C MET A 1 -15.96 -59.29 61.97
N SER A 2 -16.83 -58.85 61.06
CA SER A 2 -16.69 -57.67 60.22
C SER A 2 -16.70 -56.35 61.00
N ALA A 3 -15.81 -55.42 60.65
CA ALA A 3 -15.91 -54.01 61.01
C ALA A 3 -16.18 -53.21 59.73
N ALA A 4 -17.30 -52.48 59.73
CA ALA A 4 -17.70 -51.58 58.65
C ALA A 4 -16.89 -50.28 58.70
N LEU A 5 -16.44 -49.80 57.54
CA LEU A 5 -15.87 -48.47 57.37
C LEU A 5 -16.83 -47.64 56.51
N VAL A 6 -17.37 -46.56 57.07
CA VAL A 6 -18.18 -45.56 56.36
C VAL A 6 -17.23 -44.56 55.72
N VAL A 7 -17.23 -44.49 54.38
CA VAL A 7 -16.52 -43.44 53.63
C VAL A 7 -17.51 -42.30 53.34
N GLY A 8 -17.41 -41.22 54.10
CA GLY A 8 -18.09 -39.96 53.79
C GLY A 8 -17.30 -39.19 52.74
N GLY A 9 -17.84 -39.05 51.53
CA GLY A 9 -17.23 -38.27 50.46
C GLY A 9 -17.41 -36.76 50.67
N LEU A 10 -16.30 -36.01 50.69
CA LEU A 10 -16.33 -34.56 50.50
C LEU A 10 -16.33 -34.27 48.99
N LEU A 11 -17.45 -33.82 48.45
CA LEU A 11 -17.53 -33.25 47.10
C LEU A 11 -17.00 -31.80 47.15
N VAL A 12 -15.78 -31.58 46.67
CA VAL A 12 -15.26 -30.24 46.39
C VAL A 12 -15.91 -29.77 45.09
N GLY A 13 -16.93 -28.93 45.19
CA GLY A 13 -17.55 -28.29 44.03
C GLY A 13 -16.60 -27.26 43.38
N PRO A 14 -16.68 -27.04 42.07
CA PRO A 14 -15.86 -26.05 41.39
C PRO A 14 -16.29 -24.65 41.82
N HIS A 15 -15.37 -23.89 42.43
CA HIS A 15 -15.53 -22.46 42.61
C HIS A 15 -15.49 -21.78 41.23
N LEU A 16 -16.68 -21.54 40.68
CA LEU A 16 -16.85 -20.62 39.56
C LEU A 16 -16.37 -19.23 40.02
N ARG A 17 -15.17 -18.83 39.59
CA ARG A 17 -14.73 -17.44 39.68
C ARG A 17 -15.72 -16.61 38.85
N GLY A 18 -16.59 -15.87 39.51
CA GLY A 18 -17.50 -14.93 38.86
C GLY A 18 -16.69 -13.99 37.98
N ALA A 19 -17.02 -13.93 36.69
CA ALA A 19 -16.45 -12.94 35.79
C ALA A 19 -16.78 -11.56 36.37
N SER A 20 -15.74 -10.78 36.70
CA SER A 20 -15.94 -9.37 37.05
C SER A 20 -16.56 -8.68 35.83
N PRO A 21 -17.65 -7.92 36.00
CA PRO A 21 -18.26 -7.23 34.87
C PRO A 21 -17.23 -6.29 34.26
N VAL A 22 -16.89 -6.53 32.99
CA VAL A 22 -16.06 -5.60 32.23
C VAL A 22 -16.92 -4.36 31.99
N VAL A 23 -16.62 -3.29 32.71
CA VAL A 23 -17.22 -1.98 32.44
C VAL A 23 -16.73 -1.56 31.06
N ALA A 24 -17.68 -1.31 30.15
CA ALA A 24 -17.34 -0.77 28.84
C ALA A 24 -16.61 0.57 29.04
N LEU A 25 -15.38 0.66 28.54
CA LEU A 25 -14.74 1.95 28.35
C LEU A 25 -15.68 2.76 27.44
N GLY A 26 -16.01 3.99 27.84
CA GLY A 26 -16.90 4.86 27.06
C GLY A 26 -16.41 5.06 25.62
N PRO A 27 -17.19 5.74 24.77
CA PRO A 27 -16.81 5.97 23.38
C PRO A 27 -15.43 6.63 23.28
N ALA A 28 -14.62 6.17 22.33
CA ALA A 28 -13.32 6.77 22.05
C ALA A 28 -13.50 8.27 21.75
N ARG A 29 -12.57 9.09 22.25
CA ARG A 29 -12.51 10.51 21.95
C ARG A 29 -11.34 10.76 21.00
N PHE A 30 -11.60 11.44 19.91
CA PHE A 30 -10.56 11.93 19.02
C PHE A 30 -10.11 13.31 19.50
N ILE A 31 -8.80 13.49 19.61
CA ILE A 31 -8.16 14.75 19.97
C ILE A 31 -7.20 15.09 18.83
N ASP A 32 -7.25 16.34 18.37
CA ASP A 32 -6.27 16.82 17.40
C ASP A 32 -4.93 17.02 18.10
N GLU A 33 -3.94 16.22 17.72
CA GLU A 33 -2.56 16.33 18.20
C GLU A 33 -1.59 16.79 17.10
N THR A 34 -2.08 17.17 15.91
CA THR A 34 -1.21 17.45 14.74
C THR A 34 -0.11 18.43 15.10
N ARG A 35 -0.49 19.61 15.61
CA ARG A 35 0.46 20.67 15.99
C ARG A 35 1.36 20.25 17.16
N SER A 36 0.81 19.62 18.20
CA SER A 36 1.60 19.21 19.38
C SER A 36 2.57 18.08 19.06
N SER A 37 2.25 17.25 18.06
CA SER A 37 3.08 16.14 17.62
C SER A 37 4.30 16.58 16.80
N GLY A 38 4.37 17.84 16.36
CA GLY A 38 5.45 18.34 15.51
C GLY A 38 5.27 18.06 14.00
N VAL A 39 4.14 17.44 13.61
CA VAL A 39 3.78 17.29 12.19
C VAL A 39 3.21 18.60 11.67
N ASP A 40 3.86 19.15 10.65
CA ASP A 40 3.43 20.34 9.91
C ASP A 40 3.68 20.10 8.42
N HIS A 41 2.64 19.67 7.70
CA HIS A 41 2.72 19.22 6.31
C HIS A 41 1.42 19.53 5.56
N VAL A 42 1.54 19.89 4.28
CA VAL A 42 0.41 20.21 3.42
C VAL A 42 0.57 19.51 2.07
N TYR A 43 -0.38 18.64 1.76
CA TYR A 43 -0.61 18.13 0.41
C TYR A 43 -1.45 19.15 -0.36
N ASP A 44 -0.94 19.64 -1.49
CA ASP A 44 -1.62 20.66 -2.30
C ASP A 44 -1.26 20.49 -3.78
N GLY A 45 -2.03 21.08 -4.67
CA GLY A 45 -1.79 21.04 -6.11
C GLY A 45 -3.01 21.34 -6.95
N ASP A 46 -2.83 21.34 -8.27
CA ASP A 46 -3.94 21.40 -9.23
C ASP A 46 -4.66 20.05 -9.38
N PHE A 47 -5.49 19.92 -10.41
CA PHE A 47 -6.24 18.71 -10.71
C PHE A 47 -5.39 17.43 -10.82
N THR A 48 -4.13 17.54 -11.22
CA THR A 48 -3.16 16.41 -11.26
C THR A 48 -3.03 15.73 -9.90
N PHE A 49 -3.23 16.49 -8.82
CA PHE A 49 -3.08 16.04 -7.44
C PHE A 49 -4.44 15.81 -6.75
N ALA A 50 -5.56 15.87 -7.48
CA ALA A 50 -6.90 15.70 -6.92
C ALA A 50 -7.15 14.31 -6.32
N VAL A 51 -6.42 13.29 -6.81
CA VAL A 51 -6.40 11.94 -6.25
C VAL A 51 -5.02 11.67 -5.65
N GLY A 52 -4.92 11.41 -4.35
CA GLY A 52 -3.63 11.23 -3.67
C GLY A 52 -3.64 11.71 -2.23
N GLY A 53 -2.48 12.19 -1.76
CA GLY A 53 -2.27 12.63 -0.38
C GLY A 53 -1.93 11.50 0.59
N GLY A 54 -1.39 10.39 0.07
CA GLY A 54 -1.08 9.20 0.87
C GLY A 54 0.01 9.40 1.93
N VAL A 55 -0.07 8.61 3.00
CA VAL A 55 0.93 8.52 4.06
C VAL A 55 1.41 7.07 4.22
N ALA A 56 2.71 6.90 4.37
CA ALA A 56 3.31 5.64 4.78
C ALA A 56 3.70 5.72 6.27
N ALA A 57 3.24 4.75 7.06
CA ALA A 57 3.68 4.54 8.43
C ALA A 57 4.56 3.28 8.50
N PHE A 58 5.82 3.43 8.90
CA PHE A 58 6.80 2.33 8.91
C PHE A 58 7.94 2.61 9.91
N ASP A 59 8.63 1.58 10.39
CA ASP A 59 9.76 1.73 11.31
C ASP A 59 11.06 2.04 10.55
N CYS A 60 11.30 3.32 10.26
CA CYS A 60 12.52 3.75 9.57
C CYS A 60 13.78 3.72 10.45
N ALA A 61 13.61 3.75 11.77
CA ALA A 61 14.71 3.83 12.74
C ALA A 61 15.20 2.44 13.18
N GLY A 62 14.35 1.41 13.05
CA GLY A 62 14.59 0.06 13.57
C GLY A 62 14.37 -0.03 15.07
N ASP A 63 13.55 0.84 15.66
CA ASP A 63 13.31 0.92 17.11
C ASP A 63 11.87 0.53 17.52
N GLY A 64 11.09 -0.01 16.57
CA GLY A 64 9.70 -0.40 16.73
C GLY A 64 8.71 0.76 16.60
N ARG A 65 9.16 2.01 16.38
CA ARG A 65 8.28 3.18 16.29
C ARG A 65 7.98 3.55 14.85
N GLN A 66 6.69 3.59 14.53
CA GLN A 66 6.24 3.94 13.19
C GLN A 66 6.47 5.43 12.93
N SER A 67 7.41 5.71 12.03
CA SER A 67 7.70 7.02 11.45
C SER A 67 6.78 7.25 10.24
N LEU A 68 6.69 8.51 9.79
CA LEU A 68 5.75 8.90 8.74
C LEU A 68 6.50 9.43 7.52
N TYR A 69 6.08 9.02 6.32
CA TYR A 69 6.43 9.69 5.08
C TYR A 69 5.15 10.15 4.39
N LEU A 70 5.01 11.46 4.19
CA LEU A 70 3.80 12.09 3.68
C LEU A 70 4.05 12.62 2.26
N ALA A 71 3.17 12.25 1.32
CA ALA A 71 3.16 12.81 -0.03
C ALA A 71 2.82 14.31 0.01
N GLY A 72 3.48 15.12 -0.84
CA GLY A 72 3.32 16.59 -0.84
C GLY A 72 2.52 17.17 -2.02
N GLY A 73 2.20 16.39 -3.03
CA GLY A 73 1.58 16.89 -4.26
C GLY A 73 2.54 17.85 -4.97
N ARG A 74 2.11 19.08 -5.25
CA ARG A 74 2.97 20.17 -5.75
C ARG A 74 4.03 20.59 -4.73
N ASN A 75 3.75 20.45 -3.43
CA ASN A 75 4.71 20.73 -2.37
C ASN A 75 5.70 19.55 -2.20
N PRO A 76 6.84 19.75 -1.52
CA PRO A 76 7.73 18.64 -1.18
C PRO A 76 7.03 17.62 -0.27
N ALA A 77 7.27 16.33 -0.52
CA ALA A 77 7.01 15.28 0.45
C ALA A 77 7.87 15.48 1.71
N ALA A 78 7.53 14.80 2.81
CA ALA A 78 8.23 14.98 4.07
C ALA A 78 8.34 13.68 4.87
N LEU A 79 9.56 13.39 5.35
CA LEU A 79 9.85 12.30 6.28
C LEU A 79 9.87 12.83 7.72
N TYR A 80 9.19 12.14 8.61
CA TYR A 80 9.14 12.44 10.04
C TYR A 80 9.51 11.19 10.83
N ARG A 81 10.59 11.28 11.61
CA ARG A 81 10.96 10.22 12.56
C ARG A 81 10.07 10.30 13.78
N ASN A 82 9.57 9.16 14.24
CA ASN A 82 8.82 9.07 15.48
C ASN A 82 9.78 9.03 16.69
N ASP A 83 9.76 10.10 17.48
CA ASP A 83 10.56 10.27 18.70
C ASP A 83 9.68 10.21 19.96
N SER A 84 8.45 9.69 19.84
CA SER A 84 7.46 9.68 20.94
C SER A 84 7.94 8.80 22.10
N PRO A 85 7.82 9.21 23.37
CA PRO A 85 8.01 8.29 24.50
C PRO A 85 6.95 7.17 24.52
N VAL A 86 7.31 5.96 24.97
CA VAL A 86 6.33 4.85 25.09
C VAL A 86 5.25 5.23 26.11
N GLY A 87 3.99 5.20 25.70
CA GLY A 87 2.85 5.57 26.54
C GLY A 87 2.72 7.06 26.85
N GLY A 88 3.52 7.92 26.21
CA GLY A 88 3.36 9.37 26.28
C GLY A 88 2.77 9.97 25.00
N GLY A 89 2.77 11.31 24.93
CA GLY A 89 2.26 12.04 23.76
C GLY A 89 3.11 11.83 22.51
N LEU A 90 2.48 12.03 21.35
CA LEU A 90 3.17 11.93 20.06
C LEU A 90 4.21 13.04 19.90
N HIS A 91 5.37 12.69 19.33
CA HIS A 91 6.40 13.62 18.95
C HIS A 91 7.15 13.11 17.70
N PHE A 92 7.18 13.93 16.67
CA PHE A 92 7.76 13.64 15.37
C PHE A 92 8.76 14.72 14.97
N THR A 93 9.93 14.30 14.53
CA THR A 93 10.98 15.20 14.04
C THR A 93 11.08 15.11 12.52
N ARG A 94 10.87 16.24 11.82
CA ARG A 94 11.07 16.31 10.36
C ARG A 94 12.53 16.07 10.00
N LEU A 95 12.78 15.16 9.06
CA LEU A 95 14.10 14.88 8.51
C LEU A 95 14.18 15.42 7.08
N ALA A 96 14.81 16.58 6.91
CA ALA A 96 14.97 17.19 5.59
C ALA A 96 16.06 16.48 4.77
N SER A 97 15.74 16.12 3.53
CA SER A 97 16.71 15.56 2.59
C SER A 97 16.25 15.74 1.16
N SER A 98 17.15 16.07 0.23
CA SER A 98 16.79 16.18 -1.19
C SER A 98 16.37 14.85 -1.83
N VAL A 99 16.65 13.72 -1.17
CA VAL A 99 16.22 12.38 -1.60
C VAL A 99 14.75 12.12 -1.26
N THR A 100 14.28 12.64 -0.13
CA THR A 100 12.93 12.39 0.39
C THR A 100 11.99 13.58 0.20
N ASP A 101 12.51 14.80 0.10
CA ASP A 101 11.74 16.03 -0.05
C ASP A 101 11.39 16.28 -1.53
N VAL A 102 10.86 15.24 -2.19
CA VAL A 102 10.53 15.25 -3.62
C VAL A 102 9.17 15.91 -3.85
N THR A 103 9.05 16.69 -4.92
CA THR A 103 7.77 17.24 -5.37
C THR A 103 7.06 16.27 -6.29
N GLY A 104 5.79 16.53 -6.58
CA GLY A 104 4.97 15.73 -7.46
C GLY A 104 4.59 14.37 -6.90
N ALA A 105 4.69 14.14 -5.59
CA ALA A 105 4.35 12.87 -4.95
C ALA A 105 2.86 12.80 -4.62
N LEU A 106 2.16 11.75 -5.09
CA LEU A 106 0.73 11.51 -4.85
C LEU A 106 0.52 10.46 -3.75
N GLY A 107 1.41 9.47 -3.66
CA GLY A 107 1.30 8.36 -2.73
C GLY A 107 2.64 7.71 -2.43
N THR A 108 2.68 6.89 -1.40
CA THR A 108 3.89 6.19 -0.97
C THR A 108 3.56 4.85 -0.33
N TYR A 109 4.43 3.86 -0.53
CA TYR A 109 4.26 2.49 -0.05
C TYR A 109 5.57 1.97 0.54
N PRO A 110 5.59 1.61 1.84
CA PRO A 110 6.74 0.95 2.44
C PRO A 110 6.81 -0.50 1.94
N ILE A 111 8.01 -0.92 1.54
CA ILE A 111 8.27 -2.26 0.98
C ILE A 111 9.75 -2.61 1.19
N ASP A 112 10.09 -3.89 1.28
CA ASP A 112 11.49 -4.34 1.27
C ASP A 112 11.80 -4.87 -0.14
N LEU A 113 12.37 -4.05 -1.02
CA LEU A 113 12.53 -4.39 -2.44
C LEU A 113 13.63 -5.44 -2.65
N ASP A 114 14.75 -5.31 -1.94
CA ASP A 114 15.94 -6.16 -2.12
C ASP A 114 16.15 -7.22 -1.02
N GLY A 115 15.21 -7.32 -0.08
CA GLY A 115 15.15 -8.38 0.93
C GLY A 115 16.17 -8.22 2.06
N ASP A 116 16.65 -6.99 2.29
CA ASP A 116 17.66 -6.70 3.32
C ASP A 116 17.05 -6.38 4.70
N ALA A 117 15.72 -6.48 4.82
CA ALA A 117 14.92 -6.17 6.01
C ALA A 117 14.97 -4.70 6.46
N ILE A 118 15.51 -3.80 5.62
CA ILE A 118 15.39 -2.36 5.78
C ILE A 118 14.23 -1.91 4.90
N THR A 119 13.33 -1.10 5.45
CA THR A 119 12.19 -0.60 4.66
C THR A 119 12.64 0.39 3.60
N ASP A 120 12.33 0.08 2.34
CA ASP A 120 12.37 0.96 1.19
C ASP A 120 11.02 1.66 0.99
N LEU A 121 10.97 2.63 0.08
CA LEU A 121 9.76 3.32 -0.32
C LEU A 121 9.57 3.28 -1.83
N VAL A 122 8.36 2.93 -2.26
CA VAL A 122 7.86 3.26 -3.60
C VAL A 122 7.07 4.56 -3.49
N VAL A 123 7.46 5.58 -4.26
CA VAL A 123 6.78 6.88 -4.29
C VAL A 123 6.08 7.05 -5.63
N LEU A 124 4.75 7.15 -5.58
CA LEU A 124 3.91 7.42 -6.75
C LEU A 124 3.97 8.90 -7.08
N ARG A 125 4.20 9.23 -8.35
CA ARG A 125 4.41 10.61 -8.78
C ARG A 125 3.59 10.97 -10.01
N ALA A 126 3.41 12.27 -10.19
CA ALA A 126 2.79 12.86 -11.37
C ALA A 126 3.65 12.65 -12.62
N ASN A 127 4.95 12.40 -12.42
CA ASN A 127 5.92 12.06 -13.44
C ASN A 127 7.14 11.39 -12.76
N GLY A 128 7.56 10.23 -13.26
CA GLY A 128 8.76 9.53 -12.79
C GLY A 128 8.60 9.00 -11.38
N ASN A 129 7.94 7.85 -11.24
CA ASN A 129 7.85 7.11 -9.96
C ASN A 129 9.24 6.80 -9.39
N LEU A 130 9.35 6.77 -8.07
CA LEU A 130 10.62 6.56 -7.37
C LEU A 130 10.65 5.26 -6.61
N LEU A 131 11.80 4.58 -6.66
CA LEU A 131 12.22 3.59 -5.70
C LEU A 131 13.28 4.24 -4.82
N LEU A 132 12.98 4.44 -3.55
CA LEU A 132 13.91 4.95 -2.55
C LEU A 132 14.36 3.80 -1.67
N ARG A 133 15.61 3.39 -1.77
CA ARG A 133 16.15 2.29 -0.96
C ARG A 133 16.51 2.80 0.43
N GLY A 134 16.12 2.09 1.47
CA GLY A 134 16.46 2.35 2.85
C GLY A 134 17.93 2.04 3.15
N LEU A 135 18.54 2.89 3.99
CA LEU A 135 19.93 2.74 4.46
C LEU A 135 20.02 2.57 5.98
N GLY A 136 18.87 2.36 6.63
CA GLY A 136 18.71 2.35 8.09
C GLY A 136 18.80 3.73 8.73
N GLY A 137 18.22 3.88 9.92
CA GLY A 137 18.22 5.15 10.66
C GLY A 137 17.55 6.27 9.89
N CYS A 138 16.44 5.97 9.20
CA CYS A 138 15.62 6.90 8.43
C CYS A 138 16.37 7.63 7.29
N ARG A 139 17.38 6.99 6.70
CA ARG A 139 18.10 7.48 5.52
C ARG A 139 17.71 6.67 4.29
N PHE A 140 17.70 7.34 3.14
CA PHE A 140 17.33 6.76 1.87
C PHE A 140 18.28 7.19 0.76
N GLU A 141 18.39 6.37 -0.28
CA GLU A 141 19.00 6.72 -1.57
C GLU A 141 18.03 6.46 -2.71
N ARG A 142 18.13 7.23 -3.80
CA ARG A 142 17.41 6.92 -5.05
C ARG A 142 17.99 5.64 -5.65
N ALA A 143 17.11 4.67 -5.95
CA ALA A 143 17.51 3.35 -6.41
C ALA A 143 16.92 2.94 -7.77
N ASN A 144 16.23 3.85 -8.48
CA ASN A 144 15.71 3.62 -9.83
C ASN A 144 16.78 3.03 -10.75
N GLU A 145 17.94 3.67 -10.88
CA GLU A 145 19.00 3.27 -11.81
C GLU A 145 19.63 1.94 -11.40
N ARG A 146 19.84 1.75 -10.09
CA ARG A 146 20.32 0.50 -9.47
C ARG A 146 19.43 -0.66 -9.88
N PHE A 147 18.12 -0.51 -9.71
CA PHE A 147 17.14 -1.53 -10.05
C PHE A 147 16.72 -1.51 -11.52
N GLY A 148 17.23 -0.63 -12.37
CA GLY A 148 16.82 -0.53 -13.77
C GLY A 148 15.35 -0.14 -13.97
N PHE A 149 14.80 0.64 -13.04
CA PHE A 149 13.42 1.11 -13.07
C PHE A 149 13.34 2.54 -13.61
N ASP A 150 12.72 2.70 -14.78
CA ASP A 150 12.58 3.98 -15.48
C ASP A 150 11.62 4.96 -14.75
N GLY A 151 10.62 4.44 -14.05
CA GLY A 151 9.62 5.24 -13.35
C GLY A 151 8.47 5.74 -14.22
N GLY A 152 8.62 5.74 -15.54
CA GLY A 152 7.60 6.19 -16.49
C GLY A 152 7.26 7.67 -16.37
N SER A 153 6.33 8.15 -17.21
CA SER A 153 5.90 9.56 -17.24
C SER A 153 4.42 9.76 -16.92
N ALA A 154 3.66 8.68 -16.71
CA ALA A 154 2.24 8.75 -16.38
C ALA A 154 2.04 9.20 -14.93
N VAL A 155 0.90 9.82 -14.66
CA VAL A 155 0.46 10.12 -13.29
C VAL A 155 0.00 8.82 -12.65
N SER A 156 0.68 8.37 -11.60
CA SER A 156 0.32 7.15 -10.87
C SER A 156 -0.47 7.47 -9.59
N ALA A 157 -1.58 6.76 -9.39
CA ALA A 157 -2.48 6.93 -8.24
C ALA A 157 -2.69 5.64 -7.43
N ALA A 158 -2.30 4.48 -7.96
CA ALA A 158 -2.39 3.21 -7.26
C ALA A 158 -1.11 2.37 -7.41
N PHE A 159 -0.86 1.49 -6.46
CA PHE A 159 0.27 0.58 -6.50
C PHE A 159 0.00 -0.72 -5.74
N SER A 160 0.62 -1.80 -6.19
CA SER A 160 0.72 -3.04 -5.44
C SER A 160 2.00 -3.79 -5.83
N ALA A 161 2.39 -4.75 -5.00
CA ALA A 161 3.53 -5.61 -5.28
C ALA A 161 3.29 -7.05 -4.83
N THR A 162 3.98 -7.99 -5.48
CA THR A 162 3.98 -9.41 -5.11
C THR A 162 5.32 -10.05 -5.43
N TRP A 163 5.68 -11.13 -4.73
CA TRP A 163 6.84 -11.94 -5.05
C TRP A 163 6.41 -13.17 -5.84
N GLU A 164 7.03 -13.34 -7.02
CA GLU A 164 6.83 -14.50 -7.91
C GLU A 164 8.02 -15.49 -7.83
N GLY A 165 8.81 -15.45 -6.75
CA GLY A 165 9.93 -16.38 -6.48
C GLY A 165 11.35 -15.84 -6.73
N GLY A 166 11.49 -14.57 -7.12
CA GLY A 166 12.78 -13.88 -7.31
C GLY A 166 13.21 -13.00 -6.13
N SER A 167 14.38 -12.36 -6.25
CA SER A 167 14.94 -11.45 -5.24
C SER A 167 14.32 -10.05 -5.22
N LEU A 168 13.63 -9.67 -6.30
CA LEU A 168 12.85 -8.43 -6.38
C LEU A 168 11.36 -8.79 -6.49
N PRO A 169 10.45 -7.97 -5.94
CA PRO A 169 9.02 -8.11 -6.19
C PRO A 169 8.66 -7.69 -7.61
N THR A 170 7.62 -8.29 -8.16
CA THR A 170 6.85 -7.73 -9.27
C THR A 170 6.04 -6.54 -8.75
N LEU A 171 6.14 -5.42 -9.47
CA LEU A 171 5.48 -4.16 -9.14
C LEU A 171 4.33 -3.92 -10.12
N THR A 172 3.25 -3.28 -9.67
CA THR A 172 2.24 -2.71 -10.57
C THR A 172 1.92 -1.28 -10.18
N PHE A 173 1.75 -0.43 -11.19
CA PHE A 173 1.41 0.97 -11.04
C PHE A 173 0.11 1.24 -11.79
N GLY A 174 -0.88 1.73 -11.04
CA GLY A 174 -2.14 2.18 -11.56
C GLY A 174 -2.03 3.62 -11.96
N ASN A 175 -2.25 3.89 -13.24
CA ASN A 175 -2.14 5.20 -13.80
C ASN A 175 -3.52 5.84 -13.97
N TYR A 176 -3.54 7.16 -13.87
CA TYR A 176 -4.75 7.95 -13.84
C TYR A 176 -4.96 8.67 -15.18
N VAL A 177 -5.69 9.80 -15.16
CA VAL A 177 -6.09 10.56 -16.33
C VAL A 177 -4.89 11.02 -17.15
N ASP A 178 -4.96 10.79 -18.47
CA ASP A 178 -4.12 11.45 -19.46
C ASP A 178 -4.78 12.79 -19.85
N ALA A 179 -4.27 13.88 -19.28
CA ALA A 179 -4.79 15.22 -19.54
C ALA A 179 -4.65 15.67 -21.02
N THR A 180 -3.91 14.94 -21.84
CA THR A 180 -3.76 15.20 -23.27
C THR A 180 -4.76 14.42 -24.13
N SER A 181 -5.40 13.39 -23.57
CA SER A 181 -6.40 12.58 -24.28
C SER A 181 -7.75 13.30 -24.34
N ASN A 182 -8.35 13.32 -25.54
CA ASN A 182 -9.72 13.76 -25.78
C ASN A 182 -10.61 12.62 -26.30
N ASP A 183 -10.11 11.38 -26.27
CA ASP A 183 -10.89 10.20 -26.66
C ASP A 183 -11.72 9.73 -25.45
N PRO A 184 -13.06 9.82 -25.49
CA PRO A 184 -13.91 9.40 -24.38
C PRO A 184 -13.80 7.91 -24.04
N HIS A 185 -13.22 7.10 -24.93
CA HIS A 185 -12.96 5.68 -24.70
C HIS A 185 -11.57 5.41 -24.08
N HIS A 186 -10.67 6.39 -24.10
CA HIS A 186 -9.27 6.24 -23.67
C HIS A 186 -8.77 7.51 -22.93
N LEU A 187 -9.44 7.89 -21.84
CA LEU A 187 -9.07 9.07 -21.04
C LEU A 187 -7.91 8.85 -20.07
N CYS A 188 -7.45 7.61 -19.91
CA CYS A 188 -6.52 7.20 -18.88
C CYS A 188 -5.26 6.61 -19.50
N PHE A 189 -4.12 6.82 -18.84
CA PHE A 189 -2.91 6.07 -19.20
C PHE A 189 -3.11 4.57 -18.96
N ASP A 190 -2.40 3.75 -19.74
CA ASP A 190 -2.31 2.32 -19.47
C ASP A 190 -1.75 2.08 -18.08
N ASN A 191 -2.35 1.17 -17.31
CA ASN A 191 -1.73 0.62 -16.11
C ASN A 191 -0.50 -0.19 -16.50
N VAL A 192 0.47 -0.36 -15.59
CA VAL A 192 1.70 -1.10 -15.90
C VAL A 192 2.03 -2.16 -14.87
N LEU A 193 2.54 -3.29 -15.34
CA LEU A 193 3.16 -4.35 -14.56
C LEU A 193 4.66 -4.38 -14.87
N VAL A 194 5.51 -4.38 -13.84
CA VAL A 194 6.96 -4.38 -13.98
C VAL A 194 7.52 -5.59 -13.26
N ARG A 195 8.07 -6.54 -14.03
CA ARG A 195 8.65 -7.76 -13.49
C ARG A 195 10.17 -7.66 -13.35
N PRO A 196 10.77 -8.36 -12.37
CA PRO A 196 12.20 -8.58 -12.34
C PRO A 196 12.69 -9.26 -13.63
N GLY A 197 13.86 -8.87 -14.10
CA GLY A 197 14.59 -9.57 -15.15
C GLY A 197 15.45 -10.71 -14.61
N PRO A 198 16.34 -11.29 -15.44
CA PRO A 198 17.24 -12.37 -15.03
C PRO A 198 18.34 -11.92 -14.04
N THR A 199 18.57 -10.62 -13.91
CA THR A 199 19.47 -10.00 -12.93
C THR A 199 18.65 -9.33 -11.82
N ALA A 200 19.29 -8.82 -10.77
CA ALA A 200 18.64 -7.99 -9.73
C ALA A 200 18.24 -6.58 -10.24
N ARG A 201 17.53 -6.53 -11.37
CA ARG A 201 17.02 -5.35 -12.06
C ARG A 201 15.68 -5.67 -12.73
N TYR A 202 14.84 -4.67 -12.89
CA TYR A 202 13.56 -4.75 -13.58
C TYR A 202 13.70 -4.88 -15.10
N SER A 203 12.76 -5.60 -15.70
CA SER A 203 12.57 -5.66 -17.16
C SER A 203 11.69 -4.51 -17.65
N ALA A 204 11.52 -4.40 -18.96
CA ALA A 204 10.61 -3.44 -19.56
C ALA A 204 9.18 -3.60 -19.00
N PRO A 205 8.45 -2.50 -18.72
CA PRO A 205 7.07 -2.55 -18.27
C PRO A 205 6.14 -3.23 -19.29
N ILE A 206 5.16 -3.96 -18.77
CA ILE A 206 4.07 -4.56 -19.54
C ILE A 206 2.83 -3.69 -19.34
N ALA A 207 2.27 -3.16 -20.42
CA ALA A 207 1.02 -2.39 -20.36
C ALA A 207 -0.17 -3.33 -20.10
N LEU A 208 -1.03 -2.95 -19.16
CA LEU A 208 -2.27 -3.65 -18.84
C LEU A 208 -3.44 -2.90 -19.48
N ARG A 209 -4.07 -3.52 -20.49
CA ARG A 209 -5.16 -2.96 -21.29
C ARG A 209 -6.43 -3.83 -21.25
N PRO A 210 -7.63 -3.23 -21.16
CA PRO A 210 -7.91 -1.78 -21.09
C PRO A 210 -7.55 -1.18 -19.72
N SER A 211 -7.47 0.16 -19.63
CA SER A 211 -7.23 0.91 -18.39
C SER A 211 -8.33 1.94 -18.17
N TRP A 212 -8.78 2.07 -16.92
CA TRP A 212 -9.96 2.86 -16.55
C TRP A 212 -9.67 3.79 -15.36
N CYS A 213 -8.48 4.40 -15.33
CA CYS A 213 -8.03 5.33 -14.28
C CYS A 213 -8.03 4.66 -12.90
N ALA A 214 -6.98 3.88 -12.63
CA ALA A 214 -6.91 3.05 -11.43
C ALA A 214 -6.73 3.91 -10.16
N LEU A 215 -7.56 3.63 -9.14
CA LEU A 215 -7.52 4.27 -7.82
C LEU A 215 -7.02 3.33 -6.72
N SER A 216 -7.11 2.02 -6.91
CA SER A 216 -6.53 1.05 -5.98
C SER A 216 -6.13 -0.24 -6.69
N MET A 217 -5.11 -0.91 -6.16
CA MET A 217 -4.59 -2.16 -6.68
C MET A 217 -4.22 -3.09 -5.54
N LEU A 218 -4.52 -4.38 -5.70
CA LEU A 218 -4.19 -5.40 -4.71
C LEU A 218 -3.85 -6.73 -5.36
N PHE A 219 -2.61 -7.19 -5.17
CA PHE A 219 -2.27 -8.59 -5.39
C PHE A 219 -2.83 -9.46 -4.25
N SER A 220 -3.62 -10.48 -4.59
CA SER A 220 -4.16 -11.43 -3.62
C SER A 220 -4.33 -12.82 -4.22
N ASP A 221 -4.20 -13.86 -3.39
CA ASP A 221 -4.61 -15.22 -3.76
C ASP A 221 -6.10 -15.40 -3.48
N TRP A 222 -6.92 -14.67 -4.25
CA TRP A 222 -8.37 -14.63 -4.07
C TRP A 222 -9.03 -16.00 -4.24
N SER A 223 -8.45 -16.86 -5.09
CA SER A 223 -8.96 -18.20 -5.40
C SER A 223 -8.36 -19.30 -4.50
N ARG A 224 -7.45 -18.96 -3.59
CA ARG A 224 -6.70 -19.91 -2.75
C ARG A 224 -5.95 -20.96 -3.58
N SER A 225 -5.47 -20.57 -4.76
CA SER A 225 -4.74 -21.42 -5.69
C SER A 225 -3.23 -21.47 -5.39
N GLY A 226 -2.75 -20.67 -4.44
CA GLY A 226 -1.33 -20.46 -4.19
C GLY A 226 -0.69 -19.39 -5.09
N HIS A 227 -1.47 -18.77 -5.99
CA HIS A 227 -0.99 -17.74 -6.90
C HIS A 227 -1.71 -16.42 -6.65
N ARG A 228 -0.96 -15.32 -6.68
CA ARG A 228 -1.55 -13.99 -6.53
C ARG A 228 -1.96 -13.45 -7.89
N ASP A 229 -3.21 -13.05 -7.99
CA ASP A 229 -3.75 -12.30 -9.13
C ASP A 229 -4.00 -10.84 -8.70
N LEU A 230 -4.14 -9.95 -9.67
CA LEU A 230 -4.19 -8.51 -9.43
C LEU A 230 -5.64 -8.00 -9.55
N ARG A 231 -6.18 -7.48 -8.46
CA ARG A 231 -7.42 -6.70 -8.48
C ARG A 231 -7.09 -5.23 -8.72
N ILE A 232 -7.79 -4.59 -9.67
CA ILE A 232 -7.68 -3.15 -9.98
C ILE A 232 -9.06 -2.51 -9.83
N SER A 233 -9.16 -1.50 -8.97
CA SER A 233 -10.38 -0.70 -8.83
C SER A 233 -10.22 0.66 -9.50
N ASN A 234 -11.26 1.06 -10.20
CA ASN A 234 -11.21 2.08 -11.23
C ASN A 234 -12.15 3.25 -10.91
N ASP A 235 -11.84 4.42 -11.46
CA ASP A 235 -12.67 5.61 -11.29
C ASP A 235 -13.82 5.60 -12.29
N ALA A 236 -15.04 5.40 -11.80
CA ALA A 236 -16.27 5.35 -12.60
C ALA A 236 -16.54 6.62 -13.42
N HIS A 237 -15.89 7.76 -13.11
CA HIS A 237 -16.07 9.00 -13.85
C HIS A 237 -15.38 9.00 -15.22
N TYR A 238 -14.38 8.14 -15.45
CA TYR A 238 -13.51 8.21 -16.64
C TYR A 238 -13.72 7.06 -17.63
N TYR A 239 -14.83 6.36 -17.52
CA TYR A 239 -15.21 5.35 -18.49
C TYR A 239 -16.70 5.37 -18.80
N LEU A 240 -17.06 4.96 -20.01
CA LEU A 240 -18.45 4.79 -20.39
C LEU A 240 -19.06 3.62 -19.61
N ALA A 241 -20.27 3.79 -19.09
CA ALA A 241 -20.98 2.74 -18.34
C ALA A 241 -21.17 1.44 -19.14
N THR A 242 -21.13 1.49 -20.47
CA THR A 242 -21.21 0.31 -21.35
C THR A 242 -19.89 -0.45 -21.47
N GLU A 243 -18.75 0.17 -21.15
CA GLU A 243 -17.42 -0.35 -21.45
C GLU A 243 -16.59 -0.63 -20.20
N GLY A 244 -16.51 0.32 -19.28
CA GLY A 244 -15.60 0.20 -18.14
C GLY A 244 -16.13 -0.68 -17.02
N GLU A 245 -15.20 -1.20 -16.24
CA GLU A 245 -15.47 -2.06 -15.09
C GLU A 245 -14.25 -2.08 -14.18
N GLU A 246 -14.48 -2.52 -12.95
CA GLU A 246 -13.46 -3.08 -12.09
C GLU A 246 -12.77 -4.26 -12.78
N GLN A 247 -11.51 -4.55 -12.45
CA GLN A 247 -10.77 -5.59 -13.17
C GLN A 247 -10.13 -6.59 -12.22
N LEU A 248 -10.13 -7.86 -12.61
CA LEU A 248 -9.30 -8.90 -12.04
C LEU A 248 -8.39 -9.45 -13.13
N TRP A 249 -7.08 -9.39 -12.88
CA TRP A 249 -6.04 -9.76 -13.82
C TRP A 249 -5.34 -11.02 -13.36
N ARG A 250 -5.30 -12.02 -14.23
CA ARG A 250 -4.44 -13.18 -14.06
C ARG A 250 -2.99 -12.76 -14.29
N VAL A 251 -2.13 -12.96 -13.29
CA VAL A 251 -0.71 -12.57 -13.34
C VAL A 251 0.15 -13.77 -12.97
N ARG A 252 0.17 -14.81 -13.83
CA ARG A 252 0.94 -16.02 -13.56
C ARG A 252 2.42 -15.82 -13.89
N PRO A 253 3.34 -16.37 -13.07
CA PRO A 253 4.77 -16.26 -13.34
C PRO A 253 5.13 -16.76 -14.74
N GLY A 254 5.83 -15.94 -15.51
CA GLY A 254 6.26 -16.27 -16.87
C GLY A 254 5.18 -16.16 -17.96
N GLU A 255 3.93 -15.88 -17.62
CA GLU A 255 2.84 -15.68 -18.58
C GLU A 255 2.56 -14.18 -18.80
N GLU A 256 2.06 -13.82 -19.99
CA GLU A 256 1.56 -12.47 -20.22
C GLU A 256 0.32 -12.21 -19.35
N PRO A 257 0.24 -11.08 -18.62
CA PRO A 257 -0.91 -10.77 -17.80
C PRO A 257 -2.16 -10.57 -18.68
N ARG A 258 -3.30 -11.08 -18.24
CA ARG A 258 -4.58 -10.92 -18.95
C ARG A 258 -5.75 -10.77 -18.00
N PRO A 259 -6.86 -10.12 -18.39
CA PRO A 259 -8.06 -10.08 -17.58
C PRO A 259 -8.68 -11.48 -17.42
N TYR A 260 -9.34 -11.70 -16.29
CA TYR A 260 -10.30 -12.79 -16.12
C TYR A 260 -11.54 -12.54 -16.97
N THR A 261 -12.13 -13.63 -17.48
CA THR A 261 -13.30 -13.56 -18.38
C THR A 261 -14.57 -14.10 -17.72
N PRO A 262 -15.76 -13.82 -18.28
CA PRO A 262 -17.02 -14.41 -17.80
C PRO A 262 -17.01 -15.94 -17.77
N ASP A 263 -16.36 -16.59 -18.74
CA ASP A 263 -16.21 -18.06 -18.79
C ASP A 263 -15.35 -18.59 -17.62
N GLU A 264 -14.54 -17.73 -17.01
CA GLU A 264 -13.73 -18.01 -15.82
C GLU A 264 -14.44 -17.57 -14.53
N GLY A 265 -15.73 -17.22 -14.62
CA GLY A 265 -16.56 -16.82 -13.49
C GLY A 265 -16.43 -15.35 -13.12
N TRP A 266 -15.77 -14.51 -13.93
CA TRP A 266 -15.75 -13.07 -13.70
C TRP A 266 -17.15 -12.49 -13.91
N VAL A 267 -17.64 -11.79 -12.90
CA VAL A 267 -18.87 -11.02 -13.01
C VAL A 267 -18.47 -9.56 -13.11
N ARG A 268 -18.99 -8.86 -14.12
CA ARG A 268 -18.76 -7.44 -14.30
C ARG A 268 -19.17 -6.67 -13.03
N VAL A 269 -18.25 -5.84 -12.52
CA VAL A 269 -18.50 -4.98 -11.36
C VAL A 269 -18.19 -3.53 -11.73
N GLN A 270 -19.07 -2.62 -11.33
CA GLN A 270 -18.88 -1.17 -11.40
C GLN A 270 -19.23 -0.60 -10.01
N VAL A 271 -18.27 0.02 -9.33
CA VAL A 271 -18.53 0.60 -8.01
C VAL A 271 -19.13 1.99 -8.21
N GLN A 272 -20.43 2.12 -7.92
CA GLN A 272 -21.30 3.29 -8.19
C GLN A 272 -21.82 3.43 -9.63
N GLY A 273 -21.87 2.34 -10.40
CA GLY A 273 -22.60 2.23 -11.68
C GLY A 273 -23.35 0.91 -11.76
#